data_AF-A0A370H9M7-F1
#
_entry.id   AF-A0A370H9M7-F1
#
_cell.length_a   1.000
_cell.length_b   1.000
_cell.length_c   1.000
_cell.angle_alpha   90.00
_cell.angle_beta   90.00
_cell.angle_gamma   90.00
#
_symmetry.space_group_name_H-M   'P 1'
#
loop_
_entity.id
_entity.type
_entity.pdbx_description
1 polymer ?
#
loop_
_entity_poly.entity_id
_entity_poly.type
_entity_poly.pdbx_seq_one_letter_code
_entity_poly.pdbx_strand_id
1 'polypeptide(L)'
;MGSSYIDYREGGFWCRDGSAELWLYLLSEEADAVADRPAWLAEAGADWRLQATVGLAGCVGPSLDKYLGTDPERVETVVALSERVSRRLHEWSPAIPMEVVNGWGTGGAGTRYCRNVDTAWMLRFGDAFHRLLRGTIPADPHATTMY
;
A
#
# COMPACT_ATOMS: atom_id res chain seq x y z
N MET A 1 14.40 3.60 9.80
CA MET A 1 13.17 3.29 9.03
C MET A 1 13.68 2.84 7.68
N GLY A 2 13.39 1.59 7.31
CA GLY A 2 13.89 1.03 6.06
C GLY A 2 13.14 1.58 4.85
N SER A 3 13.57 1.13 3.69
CA SER A 3 12.92 1.41 2.42
C SER A 3 12.73 0.10 1.67
N SER A 4 11.57 -0.04 1.05
CA SER A 4 11.21 -1.22 0.26
C SER A 4 10.95 -0.81 -1.18
N TYR A 5 11.29 -1.71 -2.09
CA TYR A 5 10.99 -1.55 -3.52
C TYR A 5 9.62 -2.18 -3.80
N ILE A 6 8.69 -1.39 -4.31
CA ILE A 6 7.36 -1.84 -4.70
C ILE A 6 7.39 -2.06 -6.20
N ASP A 7 7.19 -3.30 -6.61
CA ASP A 7 7.26 -3.73 -8.00
C ASP A 7 5.91 -4.29 -8.51
N TYR A 8 5.77 -4.20 -9.82
CA TYR A 8 4.74 -4.88 -10.57
C TYR A 8 5.18 -4.97 -12.03
N ARG A 9 5.23 -6.20 -12.56
CA ARG A 9 5.74 -6.47 -13.91
C ARG A 9 7.15 -5.90 -14.09
N GLU A 10 7.35 -5.09 -15.12
CA GLU A 10 8.63 -4.44 -15.45
C GLU A 10 8.77 -3.05 -14.81
N GLY A 11 7.90 -2.70 -13.87
CA GLY A 11 7.86 -1.39 -13.20
C GLY A 11 8.12 -1.50 -11.70
N GLY A 12 8.56 -0.39 -11.09
CA GLY A 12 8.61 -0.30 -9.64
C GLY A 12 9.21 1.00 -9.12
N PHE A 13 9.05 1.25 -7.82
CA PHE A 13 9.54 2.45 -7.16
C PHE A 13 9.98 2.18 -5.71
N TRP A 14 10.90 2.99 -5.20
CA TRP A 14 11.31 2.97 -3.80
C TRP A 14 10.37 3.81 -2.93
N CYS A 15 10.06 3.30 -1.75
CA CYS A 15 9.28 4.00 -0.74
C CYS A 15 9.81 3.72 0.66
N ARG A 16 9.35 4.51 1.64
CA ARG A 16 9.62 4.19 3.05
C ARG A 16 8.72 3.05 3.49
N ASP A 17 9.25 2.14 4.30
CA ASP A 17 8.49 0.97 4.81
C ASP A 17 7.19 1.41 5.48
N GLY A 18 7.24 2.45 6.32
CA GLY A 18 6.05 2.95 6.99
C GLY A 18 4.96 3.48 6.05
N SER A 19 5.32 4.01 4.87
CA SER A 19 4.33 4.39 3.85
C SER A 19 3.72 3.15 3.22
N ALA A 20 4.55 2.15 2.87
CA ALA A 20 4.06 0.89 2.30
C ALA A 20 3.14 0.14 3.29
N GLU A 21 3.55 0.03 4.55
CA GLU A 21 2.76 -0.66 5.59
C GLU A 21 1.39 -0.02 5.79
N LEU A 22 1.33 1.31 5.95
CA LEU A 22 0.06 2.02 6.11
C LEU A 22 -0.82 1.89 4.87
N TRP A 23 -0.22 1.93 3.67
CA TRP A 23 -0.95 1.81 2.42
C TRP A 23 -1.55 0.42 2.27
N LEU A 24 -0.75 -0.63 2.48
CA LEU A 24 -1.18 -2.02 2.38
C LEU A 24 -2.24 -2.37 3.42
N TYR A 25 -2.16 -1.79 4.62
CA TYR A 25 -3.24 -1.91 5.61
C TYR A 25 -4.55 -1.36 5.06
N LEU A 26 -4.56 -0.11 4.60
CA LEU A 26 -5.78 0.51 4.08
C LEU A 26 -6.31 -0.23 2.84
N LEU A 27 -5.42 -0.67 1.95
CA LEU A 27 -5.80 -1.45 0.78
C LEU A 27 -6.44 -2.80 1.17
N SER A 28 -5.93 -3.45 2.21
CA SER A 28 -6.53 -4.69 2.75
C SER A 28 -7.93 -4.47 3.32
N GLU A 29 -8.16 -3.35 4.01
CA GLU A 29 -9.49 -3.00 4.54
C GLU A 29 -10.50 -2.74 3.41
N GLU A 30 -10.09 -2.05 2.35
CA GLU A 30 -10.95 -1.84 1.18
C GLU A 30 -11.24 -3.17 0.46
N ALA A 31 -10.26 -4.09 0.41
CA ALA A 31 -10.46 -5.43 -0.15
C ALA A 31 -11.42 -6.29 0.70
N ASP A 32 -11.32 -6.20 2.04
CA ASP A 32 -12.23 -6.85 2.98
C ASP A 32 -13.66 -6.31 2.87
N ALA A 33 -13.82 -5.05 2.47
CA ALA A 33 -15.13 -4.40 2.30
C ALA A 33 -15.86 -4.76 0.99
N VAL A 34 -15.23 -5.50 0.07
CA VAL A 34 -15.87 -5.93 -1.18
C VAL A 34 -16.88 -7.04 -0.91
N ALA A 35 -18.16 -6.77 -1.22
CA ALA A 35 -19.20 -7.79 -1.18
C ALA A 35 -18.90 -8.90 -2.20
N ASP A 36 -19.16 -10.16 -1.82
CA ASP A 36 -18.91 -11.35 -2.64
C ASP A 36 -17.47 -11.41 -3.20
N ARG A 37 -16.48 -10.98 -2.40
CA ARG A 37 -15.09 -10.90 -2.85
C ARG A 37 -14.59 -12.24 -3.43
N PRO A 38 -13.91 -12.22 -4.59
CA PRO A 38 -13.33 -13.42 -5.15
C PRO A 38 -12.17 -13.92 -4.29
N ALA A 39 -11.89 -15.23 -4.36
CA ALA A 39 -10.86 -15.88 -3.53
C ALA A 39 -9.48 -15.23 -3.68
N TRP A 40 -9.09 -14.85 -4.90
CA TRP A 40 -7.80 -14.20 -5.14
C TRP A 40 -7.67 -12.87 -4.37
N LEU A 41 -8.76 -12.10 -4.25
CA LEU A 41 -8.75 -10.81 -3.55
C LEU A 41 -8.74 -11.01 -2.04
N ALA A 42 -9.39 -12.07 -1.55
CA ALA A 42 -9.31 -12.45 -0.15
C ALA A 42 -7.88 -12.85 0.26
N GLU A 43 -7.21 -13.65 -0.57
CA GLU A 43 -5.81 -14.03 -0.35
C GLU A 43 -4.85 -12.83 -0.43
N ALA A 44 -5.03 -11.97 -1.44
CA ALA A 44 -4.24 -10.75 -1.60
C ALA A 44 -4.43 -9.80 -0.41
N GLY A 45 -5.67 -9.55 0.02
CA GLY A 45 -5.97 -8.71 1.17
C GLY A 45 -5.35 -9.24 2.46
N ALA A 46 -5.41 -10.56 2.70
CA ALA A 46 -4.79 -11.18 3.86
C ALA A 46 -3.25 -11.00 3.87
N ASP A 47 -2.61 -11.16 2.72
CA ASP A 47 -1.16 -10.94 2.58
C ASP A 47 -0.80 -9.47 2.75
N TRP A 48 -1.52 -8.53 2.14
CA TRP A 48 -1.30 -7.09 2.33
C TRP A 48 -1.42 -6.69 3.81
N ARG A 49 -2.41 -7.24 4.52
CA ARG A 49 -2.56 -7.01 5.96
C ARG A 49 -1.40 -7.59 6.76
N LEU A 50 -0.91 -8.77 6.39
CA LEU A 50 0.26 -9.39 7.03
C LEU A 50 1.51 -8.53 6.82
N GLN A 51 1.80 -8.13 5.58
CA GLN A 51 2.93 -7.28 5.21
C GLN A 51 2.91 -5.95 5.98
N ALA A 52 1.71 -5.37 6.16
CA ALA A 52 1.52 -4.13 6.89
C ALA A 52 1.78 -4.23 8.40
N THR A 53 1.51 -5.40 8.99
CA THR A 53 1.42 -5.55 10.46
C THR A 53 2.61 -6.28 11.07
N VAL A 54 3.36 -7.05 10.29
CA VAL A 54 4.46 -7.88 10.82
C VAL A 54 5.74 -7.06 11.12
N GLY A 55 5.90 -5.87 10.52
CA GLY A 55 7.04 -4.98 10.76
C GLY A 55 8.31 -5.38 10.01
N LEU A 56 8.19 -5.65 8.70
CA LEU A 56 9.35 -5.98 7.87
C LEU A 56 10.17 -4.72 7.59
N ALA A 57 11.44 -4.72 7.97
CA ALA A 57 12.36 -3.65 7.61
C ALA A 57 13.02 -3.94 6.25
N GLY A 58 12.61 -3.22 5.20
CA GLY A 58 13.17 -3.32 3.84
C GLY A 58 12.64 -4.48 2.98
N CYS A 59 11.60 -5.18 3.42
CA CYS A 59 10.97 -6.28 2.68
C CYS A 59 9.44 -6.15 2.58
N VAL A 60 8.90 -4.93 2.69
CA VAL A 60 7.45 -4.68 2.58
C VAL A 60 7.06 -4.67 1.10
N GLY A 61 6.18 -5.59 0.68
CA GLY A 61 5.77 -5.66 -0.72
C GLY A 61 4.37 -6.23 -0.92
N PRO A 62 3.56 -5.68 -1.85
CA PRO A 62 2.21 -6.16 -2.17
C PRO A 62 2.15 -7.49 -2.94
N SER A 63 3.29 -8.01 -3.42
CA SER A 63 3.36 -9.19 -4.29
C SER A 63 2.41 -9.09 -5.50
N LEU A 64 2.37 -7.94 -6.19
CA LEU A 64 1.36 -7.67 -7.22
C LEU A 64 1.38 -8.69 -8.36
N ASP A 65 2.56 -9.11 -8.82
CA ASP A 65 2.67 -10.13 -9.88
C ASP A 65 2.04 -11.47 -9.50
N LYS A 66 2.11 -11.84 -8.21
CA LYS A 66 1.51 -13.08 -7.71
C LYS A 66 -0.02 -13.04 -7.79
N TYR A 67 -0.64 -11.93 -7.42
CA TYR A 67 -2.10 -11.85 -7.30
C TYR A 67 -2.80 -11.33 -8.55
N LEU A 68 -2.19 -10.36 -9.24
CA LEU A 68 -2.77 -9.68 -10.40
C LEU A 68 -2.31 -10.34 -11.71
N GLY A 69 -1.04 -10.73 -11.79
CA GLY A 69 -0.42 -11.27 -13.01
C GLY A 69 -0.64 -10.36 -14.23
N THR A 70 -1.20 -10.92 -15.31
CA THR A 70 -1.56 -10.16 -16.52
C THR A 70 -3.06 -9.89 -16.66
N ASP A 71 -3.87 -10.23 -15.64
CA ASP A 71 -5.33 -10.15 -15.68
C ASP A 71 -5.81 -8.69 -15.54
N PRO A 72 -6.41 -8.09 -16.59
CA PRO A 72 -6.84 -6.69 -16.57
C PRO A 72 -7.95 -6.43 -15.55
N GLU A 73 -8.86 -7.38 -15.32
CA GLU A 73 -9.97 -7.20 -14.37
C GLU A 73 -9.46 -7.11 -12.93
N ARG A 74 -8.44 -7.90 -12.60
CA ARG A 74 -7.77 -7.81 -11.29
C ARG A 74 -7.04 -6.49 -11.12
N VAL A 75 -6.36 -6.02 -12.16
CA VAL A 75 -5.69 -4.71 -12.13
C VAL A 75 -6.72 -3.60 -11.91
N GLU A 76 -7.80 -3.57 -12.68
CA GLU A 76 -8.87 -2.58 -12.53
C GLU A 76 -9.49 -2.61 -11.14
N THR A 77 -9.69 -3.81 -10.59
CA THR A 77 -10.17 -3.99 -9.21
C THR A 77 -9.22 -3.32 -8.22
N VAL A 78 -7.92 -3.59 -8.28
CA VAL A 78 -6.94 -3.01 -7.35
C VAL A 78 -6.80 -1.49 -7.54
N VAL A 79 -6.90 -0.99 -8.78
CA VAL A 79 -6.97 0.45 -9.04
C VAL A 79 -8.18 1.07 -8.34
N ALA A 80 -9.36 0.47 -8.47
CA ALA A 80 -10.57 0.98 -7.81
C ALA A 80 -10.48 0.97 -6.27
N LEU A 81 -9.83 -0.03 -5.68
CA LEU A 81 -9.55 -0.08 -4.24
C LEU A 81 -8.57 1.02 -3.81
N SER A 82 -7.50 1.20 -4.58
CA SER A 82 -6.48 2.23 -4.39
C SER A 82 -7.06 3.66 -4.48
N GLU A 83 -8.04 3.88 -5.36
CA GLU A 83 -8.79 5.13 -5.43
C GLU A 83 -9.66 5.36 -4.18
N ARG A 84 -10.27 4.31 -3.61
CA ARG A 84 -11.01 4.41 -2.33
C ARG A 84 -10.11 4.78 -1.17
N VAL A 85 -8.94 4.14 -1.08
CA VAL A 85 -7.90 4.50 -0.09
C VAL A 85 -7.53 5.98 -0.23
N SER A 86 -7.30 6.45 -1.45
CA SER A 86 -6.96 7.86 -1.70
C SER A 86 -8.07 8.82 -1.24
N ARG A 87 -9.34 8.49 -1.51
CA ARG A 87 -10.48 9.31 -1.01
C ARG A 87 -10.52 9.33 0.52
N ARG A 88 -10.33 8.19 1.17
CA ARG A 88 -10.29 8.09 2.63
C ARG A 88 -9.15 8.90 3.24
N LEU A 89 -7.98 8.92 2.59
CA LEU A 89 -6.86 9.77 3.00
C LEU A 89 -7.19 11.27 2.88
N HIS A 90 -7.96 11.68 1.87
CA HIS A 90 -8.42 13.06 1.77
C HIS A 90 -9.37 13.46 2.90
N GLU A 91 -10.20 12.55 3.40
CA GLU A 91 -11.09 12.80 4.54
C GLU A 91 -10.32 13.04 5.85
N TRP A 92 -9.12 12.47 5.98
CA TRP A 92 -8.22 12.72 7.11
C TRP A 92 -7.23 13.88 6.88
N SER A 93 -7.27 14.55 5.74
CA SER A 93 -6.34 15.64 5.43
C SER A 93 -6.42 16.75 6.50
N PRO A 94 -5.28 17.27 7.00
CA PRO A 94 -3.92 17.05 6.50
C PRO A 94 -3.16 15.87 7.14
N ALA A 95 -3.73 15.20 8.13
CA ALA A 95 -3.04 14.15 8.86
C ALA A 95 -3.98 13.13 9.51
N ILE A 96 -3.62 11.85 9.40
CA ILE A 96 -4.31 10.76 10.09
C ILE A 96 -3.98 10.85 11.59
N PRO A 97 -4.99 10.88 12.48
CA PRO A 97 -4.75 10.89 13.92
C PRO A 97 -3.91 9.70 14.38
N MET A 98 -2.92 9.92 15.24
CA MET A 98 -2.01 8.87 15.68
C MET A 98 -2.73 7.73 16.42
N GLU A 99 -3.81 8.03 17.14
CA GLU A 99 -4.62 7.04 17.85
C GLU A 99 -5.29 6.06 16.89
N VAL A 100 -5.73 6.57 15.74
CA VAL A 100 -6.33 5.75 14.67
C VAL A 100 -5.26 4.82 14.10
N VAL A 101 -4.11 5.35 13.72
CA VAL A 101 -3.02 4.55 13.14
C VAL A 101 -2.46 3.53 14.13
N ASN A 102 -2.29 3.90 15.40
CA ASN A 102 -1.87 2.98 16.45
C ASN A 102 -2.87 1.84 16.69
N GLY A 103 -4.15 2.04 16.35
CA GLY A 103 -5.17 1.00 16.40
C GLY A 103 -5.05 -0.06 15.29
N TRP A 104 -4.26 0.21 14.24
CA TRP A 104 -4.11 -0.70 13.09
C TRP A 104 -3.06 -1.79 13.33
N GLY A 105 -2.13 -1.57 14.27
CA GLY A 105 -1.01 -2.49 14.51
C GLY A 105 0.02 -2.52 13.39
N THR A 106 0.13 -1.45 12.61
CA THR A 106 1.10 -1.35 11.50
C THR A 106 2.52 -1.15 12.01
N GLY A 107 3.50 -1.72 11.28
CA GLY A 107 4.92 -1.58 11.61
C GLY A 107 5.47 -2.58 12.61
N GLY A 108 4.73 -3.64 12.96
CA GLY A 108 5.22 -4.70 13.84
C GLY A 108 4.93 -4.49 15.32
N ALA A 109 5.18 -5.55 16.10
CA ALA A 109 4.99 -5.54 17.53
C ALA A 109 5.89 -4.48 18.20
N GLY A 110 5.27 -3.52 18.88
CA GLY A 110 5.97 -2.46 19.61
C GLY A 110 6.16 -1.15 18.84
N THR A 111 5.77 -1.11 17.56
CA THR A 111 5.73 0.16 16.82
C THR A 111 4.60 1.04 17.33
N ARG A 112 4.93 2.31 17.61
CA ARG A 112 3.97 3.31 18.06
C ARG A 112 4.26 4.65 17.41
N TYR A 113 3.23 5.21 16.78
CA TYR A 113 3.25 6.55 16.24
C TYR A 113 3.09 7.55 17.39
N CYS A 114 4.07 8.44 17.53
CA CYS A 114 4.09 9.52 18.53
C CYS A 114 3.56 10.86 17.99
N ARG A 115 3.12 10.87 16.72
CA ARG A 115 2.57 12.03 16.02
C ARG A 115 1.59 11.58 14.96
N ASN A 116 0.68 12.48 14.59
CA ASN A 116 -0.22 12.27 13.45
C ASN A 116 0.59 12.02 12.17
N VAL A 117 0.05 11.18 11.29
CA VAL A 117 0.71 10.82 10.03
C VAL A 117 0.25 11.76 8.94
N ASP A 118 1.18 12.50 8.36
CA ASP A 118 0.91 13.42 7.25
C ASP A 118 0.37 12.65 6.03
N THR A 119 -0.83 13.00 5.58
CA THR A 119 -1.50 12.33 4.45
C THR A 119 -0.81 12.64 3.11
N ALA A 120 -0.02 13.73 3.01
CA ALA A 120 0.62 14.13 1.76
C ALA A 120 1.61 13.07 1.24
N TRP A 121 2.34 12.40 2.14
CA TRP A 121 3.25 11.30 1.76
C TRP A 121 2.47 10.07 1.29
N MET A 122 1.39 9.73 1.97
CA MET A 122 0.51 8.62 1.59
C MET A 122 -0.15 8.85 0.23
N LEU A 123 -0.54 10.09 -0.07
CA LEU A 123 -1.10 10.45 -1.38
C LEU A 123 -0.05 10.38 -2.50
N ARG A 124 1.22 10.74 -2.23
CA ARG A 124 2.33 10.55 -3.18
C ARG A 124 2.60 9.07 -3.44
N PHE A 125 2.58 8.25 -2.39
CA PHE A 125 2.65 6.80 -2.54
C PHE A 125 1.51 6.29 -3.40
N GLY A 126 0.26 6.72 -3.15
CA GLY A 126 -0.91 6.32 -3.93
C GLY A 126 -0.82 6.69 -5.40
N ASP A 127 -0.33 7.89 -5.73
CA ASP A 127 -0.07 8.28 -7.12
C ASP A 127 0.97 7.37 -7.78
N ALA A 128 2.09 7.10 -7.09
CA ALA A 128 3.10 6.18 -7.60
C ALA A 128 2.55 4.75 -7.80
N PHE A 129 1.76 4.26 -6.84
CA PHE A 129 1.11 2.96 -6.91
C PHE A 129 0.12 2.85 -8.09
N HIS A 130 -0.71 3.87 -8.32
CA HIS A 130 -1.58 3.93 -9.51
C HIS A 130 -0.79 3.93 -10.81
N ARG A 131 0.27 4.75 -10.88
CA ARG A 131 1.11 4.83 -12.06
C ARG A 131 1.84 3.52 -12.34
N LEU A 132 2.25 2.80 -11.29
CA LEU A 132 2.82 1.46 -11.37
C LEU A 132 1.81 0.46 -11.94
N LEU A 133 0.59 0.40 -11.40
CA LEU A 133 -0.47 -0.48 -11.91
C LEU A 133 -0.84 -0.22 -13.37
N ARG A 134 -0.74 1.04 -13.82
CA ARG A 134 -0.95 1.46 -15.21
C ARG A 134 0.26 1.25 -16.12
N GLY A 135 1.39 0.75 -15.60
CA GLY A 135 2.62 0.55 -16.37
C GLY A 135 3.30 1.84 -16.82
N THR A 136 3.08 2.94 -16.11
CA THR A 136 3.65 4.27 -16.43
C THR A 136 4.85 4.65 -15.57
N ILE A 137 5.30 3.73 -14.70
CA ILE A 137 6.57 3.82 -13.99
C ILE A 137 7.49 2.73 -14.56
N PRO A 138 8.58 3.10 -15.27
CA PRO A 138 9.59 2.11 -15.66
C PRO A 138 10.31 1.61 -14.40
N ALA A 139 10.75 0.35 -14.40
CA ALA A 139 11.62 -0.12 -13.32
C ALA A 139 12.94 0.64 -13.37
N ASP A 140 13.22 1.35 -12.27
CA ASP A 140 14.55 1.84 -11.99
C ASP A 140 14.92 1.45 -10.55
N PRO A 141 15.54 0.27 -10.36
CA PRO A 141 15.99 -0.16 -9.04
C PRO A 141 17.13 0.72 -8.50
N HIS A 142 17.73 1.58 -9.32
CA HIS A 142 18.75 2.53 -8.93
C HIS A 142 18.20 3.95 -8.74
N ALA A 143 16.88 4.15 -8.89
CA ALA A 143 16.24 5.44 -8.71
C ALA A 143 16.47 5.98 -7.30
N THR A 144 16.90 7.24 -7.22
CA THR A 144 17.08 7.96 -5.94
C THR A 144 15.78 8.56 -5.42
N THR A 145 14.70 8.54 -6.22
CA THR A 145 13.41 9.12 -5.85
C THR A 145 12.65 8.18 -4.93
N MET A 146 12.42 8.61 -3.69
CA MET A 146 11.56 7.93 -2.73
C MET A 146 10.18 8.59 -2.69
N TYR A 147 9.14 7.77 -2.73
CA TYR A 147 7.74 8.17 -2.63
C TYR A 147 7.18 7.99 -1.22
#